data_AF-A0A428Y2G8-F1
#
_entry.id   AF-A0A428Y2G8-F1
#
_cell.length_a   1.000
_cell.length_b   1.000
_cell.length_c   1.000
_cell.angle_alpha   90.00
_cell.angle_beta   90.00
_cell.angle_gamma   90.00
#
_symmetry.space_group_name_H-M   'P 1'
#
loop_
_entity.id
_entity.type
_entity.pdbx_description
1 polymer ?
#
loop_
_entity_poly.entity_id
_entity_poly.type
_entity_poly.pdbx_seq_one_letter_code
_entity_poly.pdbx_strand_id
1 'polypeptide(L)'
;MTAKADSRSTQKHRAALESLRSQADKIRYACEQVPQPTTAAVREWLATYKVRPDRSHLSSVVSAWRKQRGIGSTGELVKLTPEMIAELDAIALDKAETERAEPEKLQAPEKLQALDKLQAPDKLQTPQPQAPDKPQKRVSTWVFILGALVGLVVSVDTSWRFFGDKLGVTNIPERIAMFAGMEIVLIACGIAMFEGVRRRGGTPGPARWLAWALCGASAYAALVLSGPFLGAARVIFGPVLSVVALHFALGVELRARGYKRTGTLARIGRELRERFLSRFGLADDDRDALTRTRDRAARRVARLAMAPKWTPLRRSRLDRAMRKSNIAHDEDVRARMLAELAAIRHARDLRNLKQESPWQAS
;
A
#
# COMPACT_ATOMS: atom_id res chain seq x y z
N MET A 1 17.20 11.73 50.22
CA MET A 1 18.54 11.95 49.61
C MET A 1 18.56 11.75 48.08
N THR A 2 17.43 11.77 47.37
CA THR A 2 17.31 11.41 45.93
C THR A 2 17.47 12.59 44.95
N ALA A 3 17.05 13.81 45.31
CA ALA A 3 17.09 14.97 44.40
C ALA A 3 18.51 15.43 43.97
N LYS A 4 19.56 15.10 44.75
CA LYS A 4 20.96 15.48 44.44
C LYS A 4 21.64 14.51 43.47
N ALA A 5 21.03 13.35 43.20
CA ALA A 5 21.53 12.37 42.22
C ALA A 5 21.05 12.73 40.81
N ASP A 6 19.77 13.10 40.67
CA ASP A 6 19.15 13.45 39.38
C ASP A 6 19.69 14.76 38.78
N SER A 7 20.09 15.72 39.60
CA SER A 7 20.70 16.97 39.12
C SER A 7 22.12 16.76 38.57
N ARG A 8 22.90 15.87 39.20
CA ARG A 8 24.26 15.53 38.75
C ARG A 8 24.27 14.72 37.46
N SER A 9 23.36 13.75 37.30
CA SER A 9 23.21 13.01 36.04
C SER A 9 22.76 13.93 34.90
N THR A 10 21.81 14.83 35.17
CA THR A 10 21.34 15.83 34.21
C THR A 10 22.46 16.77 33.76
N GLN A 11 23.30 17.26 34.68
CA GLN A 11 24.44 18.11 34.34
C GLN A 11 25.51 17.35 33.51
N LYS A 12 25.77 16.08 33.83
CA LYS A 12 26.70 15.23 33.08
C LYS A 12 26.24 15.00 31.64
N HIS A 13 24.96 14.67 31.42
CA HIS A 13 24.42 14.46 30.08
C HIS A 13 24.41 15.76 29.26
N ARG A 14 24.16 16.90 29.91
CA ARG A 14 24.23 18.22 29.26
C ARG A 14 25.64 18.53 28.77
N ALA A 15 26.66 18.36 29.62
CA ALA A 15 28.05 18.58 29.23
C ALA A 15 28.49 17.63 28.09
N ALA A 16 28.05 16.38 28.12
CA ALA A 16 28.31 15.42 27.06
C ALA A 16 27.62 15.80 25.73
N LEU A 17 26.41 16.35 25.75
CA LEU A 17 25.72 16.82 24.55
C LEU A 17 26.32 18.12 23.99
N GLU A 18 26.89 18.96 24.84
CA GLU A 18 27.57 20.20 24.45
C GLU A 18 28.94 19.94 23.80
N SER A 19 29.65 18.88 24.21
CA SER A 19 30.95 18.51 23.61
C SER A 19 30.83 17.83 22.23
N LEU A 20 29.67 17.28 21.90
CA LEU A 20 29.42 16.63 20.61
C LEU A 20 29.18 17.66 19.50
N ARG A 21 30.00 17.58 18.44
CA ARG A 21 29.96 18.53 17.31
C ARG A 21 28.78 18.31 16.37
N SER A 22 28.39 17.06 16.11
CA SER A 22 27.35 16.74 15.13
C SER A 22 26.02 16.41 15.80
N GLN A 23 24.93 16.77 15.12
CA GLN A 23 23.57 16.44 15.57
C GLN A 23 23.32 14.92 15.56
N ALA A 24 23.95 14.19 14.63
CA ALA A 24 23.86 12.74 14.56
C ALA A 24 24.50 12.07 15.78
N ASP A 25 25.64 12.57 16.27
CA ASP A 25 26.30 11.99 17.44
C ASP A 25 25.52 12.28 18.73
N LYS A 26 24.87 13.45 18.83
CA LYS A 26 23.93 13.74 19.93
C LYS A 26 22.77 12.76 19.96
N ILE A 27 22.24 12.39 18.79
CA ILE A 27 21.15 11.40 18.68
C ILE A 27 21.65 9.99 19.04
N ARG A 28 22.85 9.60 18.62
CA ARG A 28 23.45 8.31 18.98
C ARG A 28 23.71 8.19 20.48
N TYR A 29 24.25 9.25 21.09
CA TYR A 29 24.45 9.33 22.53
C TYR A 29 23.12 9.18 23.27
N ALA A 30 22.07 9.86 22.81
CA ALA A 30 20.73 9.69 23.38
C ALA A 30 20.19 8.25 23.25
N CYS A 31 20.49 7.55 22.15
CA CYS A 31 20.10 6.14 22.00
C CYS A 31 20.79 5.20 23.01
N GLU A 32 21.98 5.56 23.49
CA GLU A 32 22.71 4.78 24.51
C GLU A 32 22.17 4.99 25.93
N GLN A 33 21.53 6.14 26.19
CA GLN A 33 20.99 6.46 27.51
C GLN A 33 19.52 6.02 27.68
N VAL A 34 18.80 5.80 26.58
CA VAL A 34 17.38 5.41 26.62
C VAL A 34 17.26 3.88 26.58
N PRO A 35 16.63 3.22 27.59
CA PRO A 35 16.54 1.76 27.68
C PRO A 35 15.89 1.09 26.46
N GLN A 36 14.87 1.74 25.88
CA GLN A 36 14.24 1.32 24.62
C GLN A 36 14.26 2.48 23.62
N PRO A 37 15.28 2.57 22.76
CA PRO A 37 15.48 3.71 21.88
C PRO A 37 14.48 3.69 20.72
N THR A 38 13.26 4.12 21.00
CA THR A 38 12.26 4.45 19.98
C THR A 38 12.46 5.90 19.52
N THR A 39 12.05 6.21 18.30
CA THR A 39 12.08 7.58 17.77
C THR A 39 11.35 8.57 18.68
N ALA A 40 10.27 8.13 19.35
CA ALA A 40 9.53 8.96 20.30
C ALA A 40 10.32 9.18 21.60
N ALA A 41 10.83 8.12 22.22
CA ALA A 41 11.56 8.18 23.48
C ALA A 41 12.88 8.97 23.36
N VAL A 42 13.64 8.77 22.27
CA VAL A 42 14.88 9.52 22.01
C VAL A 42 14.59 11.00 21.80
N ARG A 43 13.47 11.34 21.15
CA ARG A 43 13.06 12.74 20.97
C ARG A 43 12.67 13.41 22.28
N GLU A 44 11.94 12.69 23.13
CA GLU A 44 11.53 13.18 24.45
C GLU A 44 12.75 13.40 25.36
N TRP A 45 13.68 12.45 25.37
CA TRP A 45 14.93 12.57 26.11
C TRP A 45 15.78 13.77 25.64
N LEU A 46 15.92 13.97 24.33
CA LEU A 46 16.65 15.13 23.78
C LEU A 46 15.95 16.47 24.07
N ALA A 47 14.62 16.48 24.16
CA ALA A 47 13.85 17.67 24.47
C ALA A 47 14.14 18.21 25.89
N THR A 48 14.41 17.32 26.85
CA THR A 48 14.85 17.67 28.22
C THR A 48 16.12 18.53 28.22
N TYR A 49 17.01 18.32 27.24
CA TYR A 49 18.27 19.05 27.09
C TYR A 49 18.21 20.15 26.02
N LYS A 50 17.01 20.55 25.59
CA LYS A 50 16.76 21.59 24.56
C LYS A 50 17.38 21.29 23.19
N VAL A 51 17.69 20.03 22.88
CA VAL A 51 18.17 19.60 21.56
C VAL A 51 16.97 19.17 20.72
N ARG A 52 16.68 19.89 19.62
CA ARG A 52 15.50 19.62 18.76
C ARG A 52 15.93 19.28 17.34
N PRO A 53 16.28 18.02 17.05
CA PRO A 53 16.59 17.58 15.70
C PRO A 53 15.33 17.47 14.85
N ASP A 54 15.49 17.63 13.53
CA ASP A 54 14.43 17.33 12.57
C ASP A 54 13.96 15.87 12.70
N ARG A 55 12.64 15.65 12.58
CA ARG A 55 12.00 14.36 12.80
C ARG A 55 12.47 13.30 11.79
N SER A 56 12.66 13.69 10.53
CA SER A 56 13.11 12.78 9.47
C SER A 56 14.55 12.34 9.74
N HIS A 57 15.42 13.30 10.08
CA HIS A 57 16.81 13.03 10.42
C HIS A 57 16.94 12.16 11.68
N LEU A 58 16.20 12.46 12.76
CA LEU A 58 16.18 11.66 13.98
C LEU A 58 15.74 10.22 13.72
N SER A 59 14.66 10.03 12.95
CA SER A 59 14.17 8.68 12.63
C SER A 59 15.19 7.86 11.85
N SER A 60 15.90 8.49 10.90
CA SER A 60 16.96 7.84 10.13
C SER A 60 18.12 7.39 11.01
N VAL A 61 18.62 8.27 11.90
CA VAL A 61 19.76 7.97 12.77
C VAL A 61 19.41 6.90 13.81
N VAL A 62 18.22 6.97 14.44
CA VAL A 62 17.74 5.98 15.40
C VAL A 62 17.57 4.60 14.73
N SER A 63 17.02 4.56 13.52
CA SER A 63 16.84 3.30 12.77
C SER A 63 18.17 2.67 12.39
N ALA A 64 19.15 3.48 11.94
CA ALA A 64 20.49 3.01 11.63
C ALA A 64 21.21 2.47 12.87
N TRP A 65 21.13 3.18 14.00
CA TRP A 65 21.73 2.77 15.28
C TRP A 65 21.12 1.46 15.79
N ARG A 66 19.78 1.32 15.75
CA ARG A 66 19.08 0.08 16.14
C ARG A 66 19.48 -1.11 15.26
N LYS A 67 19.58 -0.89 13.96
CA LYS A 67 20.00 -1.92 13.00
C LYS A 67 21.43 -2.42 13.29
N GLN A 68 22.35 -1.52 13.64
CA GLN A 68 23.72 -1.88 14.02
C GLN A 68 23.79 -2.73 15.30
N ARG A 69 22.87 -2.52 16.24
CA ARG A 69 22.80 -3.29 17.50
C ARG A 69 21.83 -4.47 17.46
N GLY A 70 21.32 -4.83 16.28
CA GLY A 70 20.40 -5.96 16.12
C GLY A 70 19.02 -5.78 16.79
N ILE A 71 18.65 -4.55 17.17
CA ILE A 71 17.39 -4.26 17.85
C ILE A 71 16.28 -4.13 16.80
N GLY A 72 15.42 -5.16 16.72
CA GLY A 72 14.27 -5.19 15.82
C GLY A 72 13.34 -4.00 16.00
N SER A 73 12.77 -3.50 14.90
CA SER A 73 11.70 -2.50 14.94
C SER A 73 10.39 -3.25 15.22
N THR A 74 9.58 -2.74 16.15
CA THR A 74 8.29 -3.30 16.63
C THR A 74 8.43 -4.41 17.68
N GLY A 75 7.47 -4.42 18.63
CA GLY A 75 7.44 -5.23 19.84
C GLY A 75 7.82 -6.69 19.62
N GLU A 76 8.60 -7.15 20.57
CA GLU A 76 9.23 -8.46 20.74
C GLU A 76 8.31 -9.64 20.37
N LEU A 77 8.47 -10.17 19.16
CA LEU A 77 8.43 -11.63 18.99
C LEU A 77 9.86 -12.09 19.19
N VAL A 78 10.13 -12.63 20.37
CA VAL A 78 11.36 -13.38 20.65
C VAL A 78 11.54 -14.37 19.51
N LYS A 79 12.71 -14.35 18.84
CA LYS A 79 13.06 -15.43 17.93
C LYS A 79 13.16 -16.69 18.78
N LEU A 80 12.21 -17.61 18.62
CA LEU A 80 12.22 -18.90 19.29
C LEU A 80 13.58 -19.57 19.03
N THR A 81 14.35 -19.78 20.09
CA THR A 81 15.54 -20.62 20.02
C THR A 81 15.09 -22.06 19.77
N PRO A 82 15.93 -22.92 19.16
CA PRO A 82 15.59 -24.32 18.91
C PRO A 82 15.11 -25.07 20.17
N GLU A 83 15.62 -24.68 21.34
CA GLU A 83 15.23 -25.22 22.64
C GLU A 83 13.79 -24.86 23.02
N MET A 84 13.36 -23.61 22.78
CA MET A 84 11.99 -23.18 23.04
C MET A 84 10.97 -23.80 22.07
N ILE A 85 11.41 -24.16 20.86
CA ILE A 85 10.58 -24.91 19.90
C ILE A 85 10.37 -26.33 20.42
N ALA A 86 11.43 -26.98 20.91
CA ALA A 86 11.34 -28.32 21.49
C ALA A 86 10.45 -28.35 22.75
N GLU A 87 10.50 -27.31 23.58
CA GLU A 87 9.64 -27.19 24.77
C GLU A 87 8.16 -26.99 24.41
N LEU A 88 7.86 -26.20 23.37
CA LEU A 88 6.49 -26.02 22.86
C LEU A 88 5.93 -27.30 22.21
N ASP A 89 6.77 -28.05 21.49
CA ASP A 89 6.39 -29.33 20.90
C ASP A 89 6.11 -30.39 21.99
N ALA A 90 6.87 -30.38 23.09
CA ALA A 90 6.63 -31.25 24.23
C ALA A 90 5.29 -30.94 24.93
N ILE A 91 4.94 -29.66 25.11
CA ILE A 91 3.65 -29.25 25.70
C ILE A 91 2.47 -29.63 24.78
N ALA A 92 2.66 -29.54 23.47
CA ALA A 92 1.64 -29.95 22.50
C ALA A 92 1.37 -31.46 22.52
N LEU A 93 2.41 -32.27 22.78
CA LEU A 93 2.30 -33.73 22.94
C LEU A 93 1.59 -34.11 24.24
N ASP A 94 1.92 -33.44 25.35
CA ASP A 94 1.32 -33.70 26.67
C ASP A 94 -0.19 -33.37 26.68
N LYS A 95 -0.57 -32.29 25.97
CA LYS A 95 -1.98 -31.92 25.77
C LYS A 95 -2.74 -32.92 24.90
N ALA A 96 -2.09 -33.51 23.91
CA ALA A 96 -2.68 -34.53 23.04
C ALA A 96 -2.83 -35.88 23.74
N GLU A 97 -1.99 -36.20 24.72
CA GLU A 97 -2.15 -37.37 25.59
C GLU A 97 -3.28 -37.15 26.62
N THR A 98 -3.40 -35.94 27.17
CA THR A 98 -4.48 -35.59 28.11
C THR A 98 -5.86 -35.67 27.44
N GLU A 99 -5.99 -35.25 26.18
CA GLU A 99 -7.25 -35.35 25.42
C GLU A 99 -7.56 -36.78 24.93
N ARG A 100 -6.59 -37.70 24.95
CA ARG A 100 -6.80 -39.13 24.59
C ARG A 100 -7.11 -40.02 25.79
N ALA A 101 -6.86 -39.57 27.01
CA ALA A 101 -6.95 -40.40 28.22
C ALA A 101 -8.33 -40.42 28.91
N GLU A 102 -9.37 -39.78 28.36
CA GLU A 102 -10.69 -39.76 28.99
C GLU A 102 -11.75 -40.54 28.20
N PRO A 103 -11.85 -41.88 28.37
CA PRO A 103 -13.07 -42.60 28.10
C PRO A 103 -13.81 -42.94 29.40
N GLU A 104 -15.10 -42.63 29.37
CA GLU A 104 -16.19 -43.38 30.00
C GLU A 104 -16.42 -43.19 31.53
N LYS A 105 -17.57 -42.57 31.87
CA LYS A 105 -18.61 -43.17 32.73
C LYS A 105 -19.90 -42.32 32.90
N LEU A 106 -21.03 -42.99 32.64
CA LEU A 106 -22.45 -42.75 33.06
C LEU A 106 -23.20 -41.52 32.48
N GLN A 107 -24.48 -41.53 32.08
CA GLN A 107 -25.60 -42.48 31.95
C GLN A 107 -26.71 -41.74 31.16
N ALA A 108 -27.24 -42.33 30.07
CA ALA A 108 -28.65 -42.73 29.89
C ALA A 108 -29.64 -41.66 29.33
N PRO A 109 -30.68 -42.05 28.55
CA PRO A 109 -31.01 -41.40 27.28
C PRO A 109 -32.48 -40.95 27.17
N GLU A 110 -32.80 -39.66 27.02
CA GLU A 110 -34.19 -39.29 26.69
C GLU A 110 -34.48 -37.86 26.15
N LYS A 111 -33.50 -37.16 25.54
CA LYS A 111 -33.76 -35.79 25.02
C LYS A 111 -33.21 -35.47 23.63
N LEU A 112 -32.84 -36.48 22.83
CA LEU A 112 -32.23 -36.25 21.51
C LEU A 112 -33.18 -36.28 20.30
N GLN A 113 -34.48 -36.52 20.49
CA GLN A 113 -35.44 -36.51 19.36
C GLN A 113 -36.20 -35.17 19.18
N ALA A 114 -35.98 -34.17 20.04
CA ALA A 114 -36.64 -32.86 19.94
C ALA A 114 -35.74 -31.71 19.44
N LEU A 115 -34.48 -31.98 19.07
CA LEU A 115 -33.51 -30.96 18.63
C LEU A 115 -33.07 -31.10 17.16
N ASP A 116 -33.73 -31.95 16.37
CA ASP A 116 -33.43 -32.15 14.94
C ASP A 116 -34.13 -31.14 14.01
N LYS A 117 -34.62 -30.00 14.54
CA LYS A 117 -35.30 -28.95 13.77
C LYS A 117 -34.88 -27.51 14.07
N LEU A 118 -33.67 -27.30 14.59
CA LEU A 118 -33.07 -25.96 14.60
C LEU A 118 -31.87 -25.94 13.67
N GLN A 119 -32.10 -25.31 12.51
CA GLN A 119 -31.12 -24.96 11.50
C GLN A 119 -29.84 -24.40 12.13
N ALA A 120 -28.72 -24.97 11.69
CA ALA A 120 -27.38 -24.50 11.99
C ALA A 120 -27.25 -22.98 11.76
N PRO A 121 -26.80 -22.19 12.75
CA PRO A 121 -26.29 -20.86 12.45
C PRO A 121 -25.02 -21.01 11.62
N ASP A 122 -24.98 -20.19 10.59
CA ASP A 122 -23.88 -19.93 9.68
C ASP A 122 -22.52 -20.04 10.37
N LYS A 123 -21.62 -20.86 9.81
CA LYS A 123 -20.25 -21.01 10.31
C LYS A 123 -19.62 -19.62 10.41
N LEU A 124 -19.33 -19.18 11.63
CA LEU A 124 -18.39 -18.08 11.88
C LEU A 124 -17.07 -18.44 11.18
N GLN A 125 -16.87 -17.89 9.99
CA GLN A 125 -15.60 -17.95 9.28
C GLN A 125 -14.58 -17.20 10.12
N THR A 126 -13.74 -17.95 10.84
CA THR A 126 -12.48 -17.47 11.39
C THR A 126 -11.69 -16.83 10.25
N PRO A 127 -11.13 -15.62 10.40
CA PRO A 127 -10.30 -15.01 9.36
C PRO A 127 -9.13 -15.95 9.06
N GLN A 128 -9.18 -16.62 7.91
CA GLN A 128 -8.10 -17.52 7.49
C GLN A 128 -6.82 -16.67 7.34
N PRO A 129 -5.69 -17.06 7.95
CA PRO A 129 -4.43 -16.37 7.75
C PRO A 129 -4.08 -16.41 6.27
N GLN A 130 -4.05 -15.24 5.63
CA GLN A 130 -3.59 -15.13 4.24
C GLN A 130 -2.15 -15.65 4.19
N ALA A 131 -1.93 -16.73 3.43
CA ALA A 131 -0.60 -17.29 3.20
C ALA A 131 0.34 -16.19 2.67
N PRO A 132 1.62 -16.19 3.07
CA PRO A 132 2.56 -15.14 2.69
C PRO A 132 2.70 -15.04 1.17
N ASP A 133 2.50 -13.82 0.63
CA ASP A 133 2.73 -13.44 -0.77
C ASP A 133 4.10 -13.98 -1.25
N LYS A 134 4.08 -14.98 -2.14
CA LYS A 134 5.30 -15.53 -2.80
C LYS A 134 6.05 -14.44 -3.60
N PRO A 135 7.38 -14.58 -3.85
CA PRO A 135 8.29 -13.55 -4.39
C PRO A 135 8.07 -13.12 -5.86
N GLN A 136 6.85 -13.25 -6.38
CA GLN A 136 6.46 -12.94 -7.77
C GLN A 136 6.71 -11.47 -8.17
N LYS A 137 6.83 -10.57 -7.18
CA LYS A 137 7.06 -9.13 -7.41
C LYS A 137 8.48 -8.81 -7.90
N ARG A 138 9.48 -9.67 -7.66
CA ARG A 138 10.87 -9.42 -8.09
C ARG A 138 11.10 -9.72 -9.57
N VAL A 139 10.49 -10.78 -10.09
CA VAL A 139 10.68 -11.21 -11.49
C VAL A 139 10.12 -10.17 -12.46
N SER A 140 8.95 -9.60 -12.16
CA SER A 140 8.31 -8.60 -13.02
C SER A 140 9.16 -7.33 -13.18
N THR A 141 9.78 -6.82 -12.10
CA THR A 141 10.63 -5.63 -12.18
C THR A 141 11.86 -5.86 -13.07
N TRP A 142 12.49 -7.04 -12.97
CA TRP A 142 13.67 -7.36 -13.78
C TRP A 142 13.38 -7.41 -15.29
N VAL A 143 12.21 -7.94 -15.69
CA VAL A 143 11.79 -7.95 -17.10
C VAL A 143 11.69 -6.52 -17.65
N PHE A 144 11.13 -5.59 -16.88
CA PHE A 144 11.03 -4.19 -17.29
C PHE A 144 12.39 -3.47 -17.32
N ILE A 145 13.28 -3.76 -16.37
CA ILE A 145 14.65 -3.24 -16.40
C ILE A 145 15.39 -3.74 -17.64
N LEU A 146 15.25 -5.03 -17.97
CA LEU A 146 15.85 -5.61 -19.17
C LEU A 146 15.32 -4.96 -20.44
N GLY A 147 14.00 -4.77 -20.54
CA GLY A 147 13.38 -4.05 -21.65
C GLY A 147 13.88 -2.61 -21.77
N ALA A 148 14.09 -1.93 -20.64
CA ALA A 148 14.64 -0.58 -20.63
C ALA A 148 16.09 -0.54 -21.15
N LEU A 149 16.93 -1.49 -20.72
CA LEU A 149 18.32 -1.61 -21.19
C LEU A 149 18.41 -1.91 -22.69
N VAL A 150 17.56 -2.81 -23.20
CA VAL A 150 17.51 -3.11 -24.65
C VAL A 150 17.14 -1.85 -25.44
N GLY A 151 16.14 -1.09 -24.99
CA GLY A 151 15.79 0.17 -25.64
C GLY A 151 16.88 1.23 -25.55
N LEU A 152 17.60 1.27 -24.43
CA LEU A 152 18.74 2.16 -24.26
C LEU A 152 19.85 1.83 -25.27
N VAL A 153 20.19 0.55 -25.46
CA VAL A 153 21.19 0.11 -26.47
C VAL A 153 20.81 0.56 -27.88
N VAL A 154 19.54 0.45 -28.27
CA VAL A 154 19.06 0.93 -29.57
C VAL A 154 19.14 2.46 -29.67
N SER A 155 18.87 3.18 -28.58
CA SER A 155 19.05 4.64 -28.47
C SER A 155 20.53 5.03 -28.66
N VAL A 156 21.45 4.28 -28.04
CA VAL A 156 22.90 4.46 -28.19
C VAL A 156 23.34 4.32 -29.64
N ASP A 157 22.98 3.20 -30.28
CA ASP A 157 23.33 2.95 -31.70
C ASP A 157 22.84 4.09 -32.59
N THR A 158 21.60 4.52 -32.39
CA THR A 158 20.99 5.59 -33.18
C THR A 158 21.71 6.92 -32.99
N SER A 159 21.98 7.30 -31.75
CA SER A 159 22.65 8.57 -31.41
C SER A 159 24.10 8.58 -31.89
N TRP A 160 24.82 7.48 -31.71
CA TRP A 160 26.21 7.31 -32.15
C TRP A 160 26.35 7.52 -33.65
N ARG A 161 25.50 6.84 -34.42
CA ARG A 161 25.48 6.95 -35.89
C ARG A 161 25.03 8.33 -36.35
N PHE A 162 24.04 8.94 -35.69
CA PHE A 162 23.59 10.29 -36.03
C PHE A 162 24.70 11.33 -35.84
N PHE A 163 25.39 11.31 -34.69
CA PHE A 163 26.51 12.23 -34.44
C PHE A 163 27.64 12.08 -35.47
N GLY A 164 27.89 10.84 -35.91
CA GLY A 164 28.91 10.59 -36.89
C GLY A 164 28.52 10.90 -38.33
N ASP A 165 27.45 10.28 -38.79
CA ASP A 165 27.08 10.24 -40.20
C ASP A 165 26.35 11.52 -40.64
N LYS A 166 25.70 12.24 -39.71
CA LYS A 166 24.88 13.42 -40.01
C LYS A 166 25.43 14.72 -39.46
N LEU A 167 25.98 14.70 -38.25
CA LEU A 167 26.58 15.91 -37.64
C LEU A 167 28.08 16.05 -37.92
N GLY A 168 28.72 15.03 -38.51
CA GLY A 168 30.12 15.11 -38.94
C GLY A 168 31.12 15.19 -37.79
N VAL A 169 30.71 14.89 -36.56
CA VAL A 169 31.62 14.81 -35.41
C VAL A 169 32.52 13.61 -35.67
N THR A 170 33.78 13.75 -36.03
CA THR A 170 34.66 12.60 -36.34
C THR A 170 35.47 12.14 -35.13
N ASN A 171 35.61 13.00 -34.11
CA ASN A 171 36.41 12.74 -32.93
C ASN A 171 35.67 11.79 -31.96
N ILE A 172 36.29 10.65 -31.62
CA ILE A 172 35.68 9.60 -30.79
C ILE A 172 35.33 10.09 -29.37
N PRO A 173 36.21 10.79 -28.62
CA PRO A 173 35.91 11.28 -27.28
C PRO A 173 34.76 12.29 -27.27
N GLU A 174 34.66 13.13 -28.31
CA GLU A 174 33.58 14.10 -28.46
C GLU A 174 32.24 13.39 -28.69
N ARG A 175 32.19 12.39 -29.58
CA ARG A 175 30.98 11.56 -29.76
C ARG A 175 30.55 10.88 -28.47
N ILE A 176 31.49 10.30 -27.73
CA ILE A 176 31.22 9.63 -26.45
C ILE A 176 30.61 10.64 -25.46
N ALA A 177 31.17 11.84 -25.35
CA ALA A 177 30.68 12.87 -24.44
C ALA A 177 29.25 13.34 -24.79
N MET A 178 28.96 13.59 -26.06
CA MET A 178 27.62 14.02 -26.51
C MET A 178 26.54 12.97 -26.25
N PHE A 179 26.84 11.71 -26.63
CA PHE A 179 25.94 10.59 -26.39
C PHE A 179 25.74 10.32 -24.89
N ALA A 180 26.81 10.25 -24.11
CA ALA A 180 26.74 10.01 -22.67
C ALA A 180 25.94 11.11 -21.96
N GLY A 181 26.13 12.38 -22.35
CA GLY A 181 25.36 13.49 -21.82
C GLY A 181 23.86 13.32 -22.02
N MET A 182 23.42 12.92 -23.22
CA MET A 182 22.01 12.69 -23.52
C MET A 182 21.41 11.55 -22.67
N GLU A 183 22.08 10.40 -22.59
CA GLU A 183 21.59 9.25 -21.83
C GLU A 183 21.57 9.51 -20.32
N ILE A 184 22.58 10.20 -19.78
CA ILE A 184 22.60 10.61 -18.37
C ILE A 184 21.39 11.48 -18.07
N VAL A 185 21.04 12.43 -18.95
CA VAL A 185 19.86 13.28 -18.77
C VAL A 185 18.56 12.46 -18.84
N LEU A 186 18.45 11.48 -19.75
CA LEU A 186 17.29 10.58 -19.81
C LEU A 186 17.13 9.75 -18.53
N ILE A 187 18.22 9.17 -18.02
CA ILE A 187 18.24 8.43 -16.75
C ILE A 187 17.86 9.36 -15.60
N ALA A 188 18.42 10.58 -15.55
CA ALA A 188 18.09 11.58 -14.55
C ALA A 188 16.61 11.98 -14.60
N CYS A 189 16.01 12.10 -15.79
CA CYS A 189 14.57 12.32 -15.96
C CYS A 189 13.75 11.16 -15.37
N GLY A 190 14.18 9.92 -15.60
CA GLY A 190 13.56 8.73 -15.01
C GLY A 190 13.56 8.76 -13.48
N ILE A 191 14.71 9.09 -12.88
CA ILE A 191 14.87 9.22 -11.43
C ILE A 191 14.02 10.37 -10.89
N ALA A 192 14.07 11.54 -11.51
CA ALA A 192 13.29 12.71 -11.10
C ALA A 192 11.77 12.45 -11.15
N MET A 193 11.28 11.75 -12.19
CA MET A 193 9.89 11.33 -12.27
C MET A 193 9.52 10.36 -11.15
N PHE A 194 10.39 9.41 -10.81
CA PHE A 194 10.18 8.48 -9.71
C PHE A 194 10.13 9.18 -8.36
N GLU A 195 11.06 10.09 -8.09
CA GLU A 195 11.06 10.89 -6.87
C GLU A 195 9.82 11.77 -6.77
N GLY A 196 9.40 12.37 -7.89
CA GLY A 196 8.17 13.16 -7.97
C GLY A 196 6.94 12.35 -7.59
N VAL A 197 6.79 11.13 -8.11
CA VAL A 197 5.65 10.24 -7.81
C VAL A 197 5.75 9.62 -6.40
N ARG A 198 6.96 9.43 -5.87
CA ARG A 198 7.21 8.91 -4.52
C ARG A 198 6.70 9.87 -3.43
N ARG A 199 6.64 11.17 -3.70
CA ARG A 199 6.07 12.17 -2.78
C ARG A 199 4.55 11.94 -2.62
N ARG A 200 4.01 12.19 -1.43
CA ARG A 200 2.57 11.97 -1.13
C ARG A 200 1.72 12.91 -2.00
N GLY A 201 0.90 12.35 -2.89
CA GLY A 201 0.11 13.12 -3.86
C GLY A 201 0.91 13.66 -5.06
N GLY A 202 2.14 13.18 -5.26
CA GLY A 202 3.07 13.72 -6.24
C GLY A 202 2.78 13.32 -7.69
N THR A 203 3.08 14.24 -8.59
CA THR A 203 3.07 14.06 -10.05
C THR A 203 4.51 13.91 -10.56
N PRO A 204 4.73 13.24 -11.71
CA PRO A 204 6.06 13.08 -12.31
C PRO A 204 6.78 14.39 -12.71
N GLY A 205 6.14 15.56 -12.52
CA GLY A 205 6.77 16.87 -12.67
C GLY A 205 7.18 17.21 -14.11
N PRO A 206 7.94 18.30 -14.30
CA PRO A 206 8.39 18.75 -15.62
C PRO A 206 9.39 17.79 -16.29
N ALA A 207 10.05 16.92 -15.53
CA ALA A 207 10.95 15.88 -16.06
C ALA A 207 10.27 14.97 -17.11
N ARG A 208 8.96 14.78 -17.01
CA ARG A 208 8.17 14.05 -18.02
C ARG A 208 8.24 14.74 -19.39
N TRP A 209 8.10 16.06 -19.43
CA TRP A 209 8.13 16.81 -20.68
C TRP A 209 9.52 16.80 -21.30
N LEU A 210 10.56 16.90 -20.47
CA LEU A 210 11.95 16.79 -20.93
C LEU A 210 12.25 15.40 -21.51
N ALA A 211 11.81 14.32 -20.87
CA ALA A 211 11.96 12.96 -21.39
C ALA A 211 11.29 12.78 -22.76
N TRP A 212 10.08 13.31 -22.95
CA TRP A 212 9.39 13.26 -24.25
C TRP A 212 10.04 14.15 -25.30
N ALA A 213 10.56 15.32 -24.93
CA ALA A 213 11.31 16.17 -25.84
C ALA A 213 12.57 15.46 -26.35
N LEU A 214 13.30 14.78 -25.45
CA LEU A 214 14.46 13.96 -25.81
C LEU A 214 14.07 12.76 -26.69
N CYS A 215 12.97 12.07 -26.39
CA CYS A 215 12.44 11.03 -27.29
C CYS A 215 12.08 11.59 -28.67
N GLY A 216 11.54 12.81 -28.74
CA GLY A 216 11.26 13.50 -30.00
C GLY A 216 12.52 13.84 -30.79
N ALA A 217 13.57 14.30 -30.11
CA ALA A 217 14.87 14.55 -30.73
C ALA A 217 15.51 13.25 -31.26
N SER A 218 15.46 12.17 -30.48
CA SER A 218 15.90 10.83 -30.94
C SER A 218 15.04 10.33 -32.10
N ALA A 219 13.75 10.67 -32.13
CA ALA A 219 12.86 10.31 -33.24
C ALA A 219 13.24 11.02 -34.53
N TYR A 220 13.53 12.31 -34.47
CA TYR A 220 14.08 13.03 -35.61
C TYR A 220 15.38 12.39 -36.10
N ALA A 221 16.33 12.11 -35.20
CA ALA A 221 17.60 11.47 -35.56
C ALA A 221 17.38 10.10 -36.25
N ALA A 222 16.50 9.26 -35.69
CA ALA A 222 16.20 7.94 -36.24
C ALA A 222 15.58 8.02 -37.65
N LEU A 223 14.63 8.94 -37.86
CA LEU A 223 13.97 9.15 -39.14
C LEU A 223 14.93 9.68 -40.20
N VAL A 224 15.81 10.61 -39.84
CA VAL A 224 16.84 11.15 -40.75
C VAL A 224 17.89 10.10 -41.10
N LEU A 225 18.24 9.21 -40.17
CA LEU A 225 19.25 8.17 -40.39
C LEU A 225 18.70 6.98 -41.20
N SER A 226 17.46 6.58 -40.93
CA SER A 226 16.93 5.26 -41.35
C SER A 226 15.71 5.35 -42.27
N GLY A 227 15.20 6.55 -42.54
CA GLY A 227 13.92 6.74 -43.23
C GLY A 227 12.71 6.46 -42.32
N PRO A 228 11.48 6.59 -42.86
CA PRO A 228 10.26 6.62 -42.05
C PRO A 228 9.96 5.30 -41.32
N PHE A 229 10.06 4.16 -42.01
CA PHE A 229 9.66 2.86 -41.43
C PHE A 229 10.70 2.31 -40.45
N LEU A 230 11.96 2.23 -40.85
CA LEU A 230 13.04 1.75 -39.99
C LEU A 230 13.35 2.75 -38.87
N GLY A 231 13.21 4.06 -39.15
CA GLY A 231 13.32 5.10 -38.14
C GLY A 231 12.23 4.97 -37.08
N ALA A 232 10.96 4.82 -37.49
CA ALA A 232 9.86 4.58 -36.55
C ALA A 232 10.08 3.34 -35.68
N ALA A 233 10.55 2.23 -36.27
CA ALA A 233 10.90 1.03 -35.52
C ALA A 233 11.98 1.31 -34.46
N ARG A 234 13.07 2.02 -34.82
CA ARG A 234 14.12 2.43 -33.87
C ARG A 234 13.60 3.33 -32.75
N VAL A 235 12.63 4.21 -33.02
CA VAL A 235 12.01 5.06 -32.00
C VAL A 235 11.20 4.24 -31.01
N ILE A 236 10.37 3.34 -31.54
CA ILE A 236 9.50 2.47 -30.74
C ILE A 236 10.36 1.56 -29.86
N PHE A 237 11.31 0.83 -30.46
CA PHE A 237 12.14 -0.14 -29.76
C PHE A 237 13.34 0.47 -29.03
N GLY A 238 13.61 1.76 -29.22
CA GLY A 238 14.69 2.48 -28.55
C GLY A 238 14.18 3.36 -27.41
N PRO A 239 14.15 4.70 -27.59
CA PRO A 239 13.84 5.65 -26.53
C PRO A 239 12.44 5.46 -25.93
N VAL A 240 11.41 5.15 -26.74
CA VAL A 240 10.04 4.98 -26.24
C VAL A 240 9.92 3.74 -25.35
N LEU A 241 10.39 2.58 -25.85
CA LEU A 241 10.44 1.36 -25.05
C LEU A 241 11.25 1.57 -23.77
N SER A 242 12.40 2.24 -23.85
CA SER A 242 13.27 2.52 -22.71
C SER A 242 12.56 3.30 -21.61
N VAL A 243 12.00 4.46 -21.95
CA VAL A 243 11.31 5.34 -21.00
C VAL A 243 10.07 4.66 -20.40
N VAL A 244 9.28 3.96 -21.23
CA VAL A 244 8.06 3.28 -20.78
C VAL A 244 8.37 2.08 -19.89
N ALA A 245 9.35 1.24 -20.27
CA ALA A 245 9.76 0.09 -19.48
C ALA A 245 10.37 0.51 -18.15
N LEU A 246 11.23 1.54 -18.16
CA LEU A 246 11.78 2.12 -16.93
C LEU A 246 10.68 2.67 -16.01
N HIS A 247 9.68 3.35 -16.58
CA HIS A 247 8.52 3.83 -15.84
C HIS A 247 7.75 2.68 -15.17
N PHE A 248 7.53 1.57 -15.88
CA PHE A 248 6.88 0.40 -15.30
C PHE A 248 7.71 -0.29 -14.23
N ALA A 249 9.02 -0.47 -14.45
CA ALA A 249 9.94 -1.04 -13.45
C ALA A 249 9.86 -0.29 -12.12
N LEU A 250 9.97 1.04 -12.19
CA LEU A 250 9.90 1.94 -11.04
C LEU A 250 8.49 1.96 -10.41
N GLY A 251 7.44 1.86 -11.22
CA GLY A 251 6.05 1.77 -10.77
C GLY A 251 5.72 0.47 -10.02
N VAL A 252 6.29 -0.67 -10.45
CA VAL A 252 6.17 -1.95 -9.75
C VAL A 252 6.89 -1.89 -8.40
N GLU A 253 8.08 -1.27 -8.35
CA GLU A 253 8.82 -1.10 -7.10
C GLU A 253 8.06 -0.25 -6.07
N LEU A 254 7.44 0.85 -6.50
CA LEU A 254 6.58 1.66 -5.62
C LEU A 254 5.41 0.85 -5.05
N ARG A 255 4.79 0.01 -5.88
CA ARG A 255 3.67 -0.84 -5.46
C ARG A 255 4.13 -1.96 -4.51
N ALA A 256 5.31 -2.52 -4.74
CA ALA A 256 5.93 -3.51 -3.86
C ALA A 256 6.27 -2.93 -2.48
N ARG A 257 6.63 -1.65 -2.40
CA ARG A 257 6.90 -0.93 -1.14
C ARG A 257 5.63 -0.44 -0.41
N GLY A 258 4.44 -0.90 -0.82
CA GLY A 258 3.19 -0.62 -0.11
C GLY A 258 2.54 0.73 -0.45
N TYR A 259 2.97 1.40 -1.52
CA TYR A 259 2.35 2.67 -1.95
C TYR A 259 0.93 2.41 -2.49
N LYS A 260 -0.09 2.65 -1.65
CA LYS A 260 -1.51 2.55 -2.03
C LYS A 260 -1.95 3.88 -2.65
N ARG A 261 -2.11 3.90 -3.98
CA ARG A 261 -2.74 5.03 -4.69
C ARG A 261 -4.20 5.15 -4.21
N THR A 262 -4.53 6.19 -3.46
CA THR A 262 -5.89 6.44 -2.91
C THR A 262 -6.77 7.30 -3.82
N GLY A 263 -6.38 7.53 -5.08
CA GLY A 263 -7.14 8.32 -6.04
C GLY A 263 -8.34 7.57 -6.65
N THR A 264 -9.33 8.31 -7.14
CA THR A 264 -10.54 7.79 -7.79
C THR A 264 -10.23 6.86 -8.97
N LEU A 265 -9.18 7.17 -9.74
CA LEU A 265 -8.70 6.32 -10.84
C LEU A 265 -8.19 4.96 -10.35
N ALA A 266 -7.64 4.88 -9.14
CA ALA A 266 -7.17 3.65 -8.54
C ALA A 266 -8.32 2.80 -7.96
N ARG A 267 -9.48 3.41 -7.68
CA ARG A 267 -10.72 2.67 -7.45
C ARG A 267 -11.27 2.14 -8.77
N ILE A 268 -11.34 2.98 -9.80
CA ILE A 268 -11.84 2.58 -11.13
C ILE A 268 -10.98 1.46 -11.74
N GLY A 269 -9.64 1.57 -11.67
CA GLY A 269 -8.75 0.53 -12.18
C GLY A 269 -8.82 -0.77 -11.38
N ARG A 270 -9.13 -0.70 -10.08
CA ARG A 270 -9.37 -1.89 -9.26
C ARG A 270 -10.68 -2.56 -9.67
N GLU A 271 -11.72 -1.76 -9.85
CA GLU A 271 -13.02 -2.20 -10.33
C GLU A 271 -12.95 -2.78 -11.76
N LEU A 272 -12.13 -2.21 -12.64
CA LEU A 272 -11.90 -2.73 -14.00
C LEU A 272 -11.10 -4.04 -13.96
N ARG A 273 -10.05 -4.11 -13.15
CA ARG A 273 -9.28 -5.35 -12.96
C ARG A 273 -10.16 -6.46 -12.37
N GLU A 274 -11.01 -6.12 -11.41
CA GLU A 274 -11.98 -7.04 -10.80
C GLU A 274 -13.01 -7.51 -11.85
N ARG A 275 -13.48 -6.62 -12.73
CA ARG A 275 -14.34 -6.98 -13.87
C ARG A 275 -13.67 -7.86 -14.92
N PHE A 276 -12.38 -7.65 -15.17
CA PHE A 276 -11.61 -8.50 -16.07
C PHE A 276 -11.38 -9.89 -15.44
N LEU A 277 -11.04 -9.94 -14.15
CA LEU A 277 -10.84 -11.21 -13.43
C LEU A 277 -12.15 -11.99 -13.22
N SER A 278 -13.29 -11.31 -13.09
CA SER A 278 -14.60 -11.96 -13.05
C SER A 278 -14.98 -12.57 -14.41
N ARG A 279 -14.61 -11.91 -15.52
CA ARG A 279 -14.82 -12.44 -16.89
C ARG A 279 -14.01 -13.71 -17.16
N PHE A 280 -12.86 -13.87 -16.51
CA PHE A 280 -12.02 -15.06 -16.60
C PHE A 280 -12.38 -16.16 -15.57
N GLY A 281 -13.48 -16.01 -14.82
CA GLY A 281 -14.04 -17.09 -14.00
C GLY A 281 -13.19 -17.51 -12.80
N LEU A 282 -12.24 -16.68 -12.36
CA LEU A 282 -11.32 -16.98 -11.25
C LEU A 282 -11.73 -16.33 -9.92
N ALA A 283 -12.95 -15.80 -9.80
CA ALA A 283 -13.44 -15.19 -8.56
C ALA A 283 -14.91 -15.53 -8.31
N ASP A 284 -15.20 -16.03 -7.12
CA ASP A 284 -16.54 -16.33 -6.59
C ASP A 284 -17.29 -15.02 -6.17
N ASP A 285 -17.19 -13.96 -6.98
CA ASP A 285 -17.65 -12.58 -6.66
C ASP A 285 -18.94 -12.19 -7.41
N ASP A 286 -19.46 -13.00 -8.33
CA ASP A 286 -20.71 -12.69 -9.04
C ASP A 286 -21.92 -12.72 -8.10
N ARG A 287 -21.92 -13.62 -7.11
CA ARG A 287 -22.93 -13.64 -6.03
C ARG A 287 -22.89 -12.36 -5.21
N ASP A 288 -21.69 -11.89 -4.91
CA ASP A 288 -21.43 -10.72 -4.08
C ASP A 288 -21.77 -9.40 -4.82
N ALA A 289 -21.44 -9.31 -6.11
CA ALA A 289 -21.77 -8.18 -6.96
C ALA A 289 -23.29 -8.02 -7.17
N LEU A 290 -24.00 -9.14 -7.31
CA LEU A 290 -25.47 -9.15 -7.37
C LEU A 290 -26.07 -8.69 -6.04
N THR A 291 -25.57 -9.19 -4.91
CA THR A 291 -26.00 -8.77 -3.57
C THR A 291 -25.78 -7.28 -3.35
N ARG A 292 -24.61 -6.73 -3.69
CA ARG A 292 -24.32 -5.29 -3.61
C ARG A 292 -25.24 -4.46 -4.53
N THR A 293 -25.56 -4.97 -5.71
CA THR A 293 -26.44 -4.28 -6.66
C THR A 293 -27.89 -4.24 -6.17
N ARG A 294 -28.38 -5.34 -5.58
CA ARG A 294 -29.69 -5.43 -4.94
C ARG A 294 -29.78 -4.54 -3.72
N ASP A 295 -28.75 -4.53 -2.88
CA ASP A 295 -28.66 -3.69 -1.67
C ASP A 295 -28.67 -2.18 -2.01
N ARG A 296 -27.92 -1.76 -3.02
CA ARG A 296 -27.97 -0.35 -3.50
C ARG A 296 -29.35 0.02 -4.06
N ALA A 297 -30.02 -0.91 -4.72
CA ALA A 297 -31.38 -0.69 -5.21
C ALA A 297 -32.37 -0.60 -4.04
N ALA A 298 -32.20 -1.42 -3.00
CA ALA A 298 -33.02 -1.40 -1.80
C ALA A 298 -32.91 -0.08 -1.02
N ARG A 299 -31.69 0.44 -0.82
CA ARG A 299 -31.51 1.80 -0.25
C ARG A 299 -32.13 2.90 -1.11
N ARG A 300 -32.20 2.69 -2.42
CA ARG A 300 -32.85 3.65 -3.35
C ARG A 300 -34.38 3.59 -3.21
N VAL A 301 -34.96 2.41 -2.96
CA VAL A 301 -36.38 2.25 -2.64
C VAL A 301 -36.73 3.03 -1.36
N ALA A 302 -35.98 2.85 -0.27
CA ALA A 302 -36.22 3.56 0.99
C ALA A 302 -36.19 5.09 0.82
N ARG A 303 -35.20 5.62 0.09
CA ARG A 303 -35.11 7.07 -0.20
C ARG A 303 -36.24 7.58 -1.09
N LEU A 304 -36.60 6.85 -2.14
CA LEU A 304 -37.70 7.23 -3.05
C LEU A 304 -39.07 7.13 -2.37
N ALA A 305 -39.22 6.24 -1.38
CA ALA A 305 -40.43 6.15 -0.56
C ALA A 305 -40.68 7.44 0.23
N MET A 306 -39.63 8.04 0.81
CA MET A 306 -39.69 9.31 1.56
C MET A 306 -39.62 10.57 0.68
N ALA A 307 -39.35 10.44 -0.63
CA ALA A 307 -39.21 11.58 -1.51
C ALA A 307 -40.52 12.39 -1.65
N PRO A 308 -40.46 13.74 -1.75
CA PRO A 308 -41.63 14.59 -1.89
C PRO A 308 -42.50 14.24 -3.10
N LYS A 309 -43.82 14.50 -3.03
CA LYS A 309 -44.80 14.20 -4.09
C LYS A 309 -44.44 14.85 -5.44
N TRP A 310 -43.76 15.99 -5.43
CA TRP A 310 -43.33 16.72 -6.63
C TRP A 310 -42.11 16.11 -7.34
N THR A 311 -41.48 15.07 -6.78
CA THR A 311 -40.32 14.43 -7.41
C THR A 311 -40.71 13.80 -8.75
N PRO A 312 -40.10 14.23 -9.87
CA PRO A 312 -40.49 13.75 -11.20
C PRO A 312 -40.19 12.26 -11.34
N LEU A 313 -41.13 11.55 -11.98
CA LEU A 313 -41.05 10.10 -12.25
C LEU A 313 -40.83 9.25 -11.00
N ARG A 314 -41.20 9.72 -9.81
CA ARG A 314 -41.00 9.01 -8.54
C ARG A 314 -41.56 7.58 -8.59
N ARG A 315 -42.80 7.40 -9.07
CA ARG A 315 -43.45 6.09 -9.16
C ARG A 315 -42.68 5.12 -10.07
N SER A 316 -42.30 5.57 -11.27
CA SER A 316 -41.51 4.76 -12.22
C SER A 316 -40.11 4.42 -11.67
N ARG A 317 -39.44 5.38 -11.04
CA ARG A 317 -38.11 5.17 -10.43
C ARG A 317 -38.18 4.24 -9.22
N LEU A 318 -39.25 4.32 -8.45
CA LEU A 318 -39.51 3.44 -7.30
C LEU A 318 -39.78 2.01 -7.77
N ASP A 319 -40.70 1.82 -8.72
CA ASP A 319 -41.01 0.51 -9.29
C ASP A 319 -39.75 -0.15 -9.89
N ARG A 320 -38.96 0.62 -10.67
CA ARG A 320 -37.68 0.14 -11.22
C ARG A 320 -36.68 -0.26 -10.14
N ALA A 321 -36.61 0.50 -9.04
CA ALA A 321 -35.73 0.19 -7.93
C ALA A 321 -36.20 -1.06 -7.17
N MET A 322 -37.51 -1.21 -6.95
CA MET A 322 -38.11 -2.39 -6.30
C MET A 322 -37.83 -3.66 -7.11
N ARG A 323 -38.10 -3.64 -8.42
CA ARG A 323 -37.80 -4.77 -9.32
C ARG A 323 -36.31 -5.12 -9.32
N LYS A 324 -35.43 -4.11 -9.38
CA LYS A 324 -33.97 -4.33 -9.38
C LYS A 324 -33.44 -4.88 -8.06
N SER A 325 -34.06 -4.52 -6.94
CA SER A 325 -33.66 -5.01 -5.60
C SER A 325 -34.17 -6.41 -5.27
N ASN A 326 -35.16 -6.92 -6.01
CA ASN A 326 -35.85 -8.19 -5.73
C ASN A 326 -36.45 -8.30 -4.31
N ILE A 327 -36.76 -7.17 -3.66
CA ILE A 327 -37.29 -7.11 -2.28
C ILE A 327 -38.55 -7.94 -2.06
N ALA A 328 -39.37 -8.13 -3.10
CA ALA A 328 -40.60 -8.90 -3.00
C ALA A 328 -40.37 -10.41 -2.77
N HIS A 329 -39.17 -10.92 -3.08
CA HIS A 329 -38.85 -12.34 -3.03
C HIS A 329 -37.66 -12.66 -2.11
N ASP A 330 -37.10 -11.65 -1.44
CA ASP A 330 -35.89 -11.77 -0.60
C ASP A 330 -36.12 -11.02 0.73
N GLU A 331 -36.37 -11.81 1.79
CA GLU A 331 -36.75 -11.28 3.10
C GLU A 331 -35.60 -10.50 3.76
N ASP A 332 -34.34 -10.89 3.54
CA ASP A 332 -33.18 -10.20 4.10
C ASP A 332 -33.00 -8.81 3.49
N VAL A 333 -33.15 -8.70 2.16
CA VAL A 333 -33.10 -7.40 1.48
C VAL A 333 -34.29 -6.53 1.88
N ARG A 334 -35.47 -7.13 2.10
CA ARG A 334 -36.66 -6.44 2.62
C ARG A 334 -36.44 -5.89 4.03
N ALA A 335 -35.93 -6.70 4.94
CA ALA A 335 -35.64 -6.29 6.32
C ALA A 335 -34.65 -5.12 6.36
N ARG A 336 -33.55 -5.19 5.60
CA ARG A 336 -32.57 -4.09 5.48
C ARG A 336 -33.18 -2.82 4.89
N MET A 337 -34.04 -2.94 3.87
CA MET A 337 -34.72 -1.80 3.27
C MET A 337 -35.65 -1.10 4.26
N LEU A 338 -36.41 -1.89 5.04
CA LEU A 338 -37.31 -1.37 6.06
C LEU A 338 -36.55 -0.70 7.22
N ALA A 339 -35.42 -1.28 7.64
CA ALA A 339 -34.53 -0.68 8.63
C ALA A 339 -33.97 0.68 8.15
N GLU A 340 -33.51 0.75 6.89
CA GLU A 340 -33.06 2.00 6.28
C GLU A 340 -34.19 3.03 6.19
N LEU A 341 -35.41 2.60 5.80
CA LEU A 341 -36.57 3.48 5.74
C LEU A 341 -36.95 4.03 7.12
N ALA A 342 -36.92 3.18 8.15
CA ALA A 342 -37.15 3.58 9.54
C ALA A 342 -36.10 4.60 9.98
N ALA A 343 -34.81 4.33 9.71
CA ALA A 343 -33.73 5.26 10.02
C ALA A 343 -33.91 6.63 9.34
N ILE A 344 -34.30 6.66 8.05
CA ILE A 344 -34.56 7.91 7.33
C ILE A 344 -35.79 8.64 7.90
N ARG A 345 -36.86 7.91 8.25
CA ARG A 345 -38.09 8.49 8.80
C ARG A 345 -37.86 9.12 10.18
N HIS A 346 -37.07 8.46 11.02
CA HIS A 346 -36.74 8.88 12.37
C HIS A 346 -35.42 9.66 12.46
N ALA A 347 -34.89 10.13 11.32
CA ALA A 347 -33.60 10.82 11.28
C ALA A 347 -33.57 12.11 12.14
N ARG A 348 -34.72 12.76 12.36
CA ARG A 348 -34.83 13.93 13.25
C ARG A 348 -34.67 13.56 14.72
N ASP A 349 -35.05 12.34 15.10
CA ASP A 349 -34.99 11.84 16.47
C ASP A 349 -33.53 11.57 16.87
N LEU A 350 -32.63 11.33 15.90
CA LEU A 350 -31.19 11.19 16.13
C LEU A 350 -30.57 12.40 16.82
N ARG A 351 -31.09 13.61 16.59
CA ARG A 351 -30.61 14.83 17.24
C ARG A 351 -30.90 14.84 18.75
N ASN A 352 -31.92 14.11 19.18
CA ASN A 352 -32.37 14.08 20.57
C ASN A 352 -31.76 12.89 21.35
N LEU A 353 -31.01 12.01 20.68
CA LEU A 353 -30.31 10.92 21.34
C LEU A 353 -29.12 11.48 22.13
N LYS A 354 -29.12 11.21 23.45
CA LYS A 354 -27.99 11.55 24.31
C LYS A 354 -26.81 10.64 23.94
N GLN A 355 -25.82 11.21 23.27
CA GLN A 355 -24.58 10.51 22.92
C GLN A 355 -23.57 10.66 24.06
N GLU A 356 -22.99 9.54 24.50
CA GLU A 356 -21.88 9.57 25.45
C GLU A 356 -20.65 10.19 24.78
N SER A 357 -19.98 11.11 25.47
CA SER A 357 -18.78 11.74 24.95
C SER A 357 -17.61 10.75 25.02
N PRO A 358 -16.95 10.44 23.89
CA PRO A 358 -15.80 9.54 23.88
C PRO A 358 -14.54 10.14 24.55
N TRP A 359 -14.65 11.37 25.07
CA TRP A 359 -13.54 12.12 25.67
C TRP A 359 -13.76 12.45 27.16
N GLN A 360 -14.85 11.96 27.76
CA GLN A 360 -15.01 12.07 29.21
C GLN A 360 -14.26 10.90 29.85
N ALA A 361 -13.06 11.20 30.36
CA ALA A 361 -12.36 10.32 31.28
C ALA A 361 -13.23 10.16 32.54
N SER A 362 -13.63 8.91 32.79
CA SER A 362 -14.26 8.46 34.03
C SER A 362 -13.40 8.72 35.25
#